data_AF-A0A840NN51-F1
#
_entry.id   AF-A0A840NN51-F1
#
_cell.length_a   1.000
_cell.length_b   1.000
_cell.length_c   1.000
_cell.angle_alpha   90.00
_cell.angle_beta   90.00
_cell.angle_gamma   90.00
#
_symmetry.space_group_name_H-M   'P 1'
#
loop_
_entity.id
_entity.type
_entity.pdbx_description
1 polymer ?
#
loop_
_entity_poly.entity_id
_entity_poly.type
_entity_poly.pdbx_seq_one_letter_code
_entity_poly.pdbx_strand_id
1 'polypeptide(L)'
;MYQIDYNSYRSVKSFNHRVRFLIMHYTSIDFKSSITALTGVAVSAHYLVPDPSDQTYIEAGFKDMRIFNLVDENERAWHAGVSSWAGRTNINDTSIGIEIVNLASGHSDSLEKTYTEAALKDARILNPENKDEAELQAGIGLWTEGCEVSGKALQLETVNLVTDNNEGFIFPPYNPIQIDAVKELALNILQRYPDIMPTDVVGHSDIAIGRKSDPGAAFPWKELYMAGIGAWYDDELKDHYQQQFCKSFPSKAEVLAKLKCYGYDISVACTEVGYKNLIRAFQLHFRQENYDGILDVETAAIIYALVDKYFSSNA
;
A
#
# COMPACT_ATOMS: atom_id res chain seq x y z
N MET A 1 28.72 -18.51 30.79
CA MET A 1 27.83 -17.78 29.87
C MET A 1 28.39 -16.38 29.72
N TYR A 2 28.67 -15.92 28.50
CA TYR A 2 29.17 -14.56 28.28
C TYR A 2 28.00 -13.57 28.37
N GLN A 3 28.21 -12.41 29.01
CA GLN A 3 27.19 -11.36 29.12
C GLN A 3 27.34 -10.35 27.97
N ILE A 4 26.23 -9.80 27.51
CA ILE A 4 26.22 -8.72 26.52
C ILE A 4 26.35 -7.39 27.27
N ASP A 5 27.30 -6.56 26.85
CA ASP A 5 27.51 -5.23 27.42
C ASP A 5 26.83 -4.16 26.55
N TYR A 6 25.70 -3.68 27.03
CA TYR A 6 24.91 -2.65 26.37
C TYR A 6 25.29 -1.22 26.78
N ASN A 7 26.29 -1.04 27.65
CA ASN A 7 26.53 0.23 28.35
C ASN A 7 27.92 0.84 28.12
N SER A 8 28.96 0.03 27.89
CA SER A 8 30.32 0.56 27.75
C SER A 8 30.51 1.41 26.49
N TYR A 9 29.89 1.02 25.37
CA TYR A 9 30.02 1.73 24.10
C TYR A 9 28.71 1.69 23.31
N ARG A 10 28.32 2.83 22.71
CA ARG A 10 27.12 2.96 21.87
C ARG A 10 27.40 3.77 20.62
N SER A 11 26.90 3.31 19.47
CA SER A 11 26.82 4.16 18.28
C SER A 11 25.74 5.21 18.50
N VAL A 12 26.10 6.49 18.32
CA VAL A 12 25.19 7.64 18.48
C VAL A 12 25.10 8.49 17.21
N LYS A 13 25.87 8.17 16.17
CA LYS A 13 25.92 8.91 14.89
C LYS A 13 25.80 8.02 13.66
N SER A 14 26.44 6.85 13.69
CA SER A 14 26.48 5.93 12.55
C SER A 14 25.44 4.83 12.71
N PHE A 15 24.17 5.22 12.70
CA PHE A 15 23.02 4.31 12.64
C PHE A 15 21.82 5.02 12.00
N ASN A 16 20.87 4.24 11.50
CA ASN A 16 19.57 4.69 11.04
C ASN A 16 18.50 3.79 11.65
N HIS A 17 17.24 4.22 11.57
CA HIS A 17 16.11 3.35 11.91
C HIS A 17 15.87 2.32 10.79
N ARG A 18 15.31 1.16 11.16
CA ARG A 18 14.96 0.12 10.19
C ARG A 18 13.79 0.54 9.32
N VAL A 19 12.77 1.15 9.94
CA VAL A 19 11.63 1.72 9.24
C VAL A 19 12.07 2.97 8.47
N ARG A 20 11.67 3.01 7.20
CA ARG A 20 12.05 4.02 6.22
C ARG A 20 10.91 4.48 5.33
N PHE A 21 9.81 3.74 5.28
CA PHE A 21 8.66 4.06 4.44
C PHE A 21 7.37 4.06 5.24
N LEU A 22 6.42 4.87 4.80
CA LEU A 22 5.05 4.86 5.27
C LEU A 22 4.11 4.58 4.10
N ILE A 23 3.40 3.46 4.14
CA ILE A 23 2.58 2.99 3.03
C ILE A 23 1.10 3.14 3.39
N MET A 24 0.36 3.84 2.55
CA MET A 24 -1.09 4.02 2.66
C MET A 24 -1.84 2.99 1.80
N HIS A 25 -2.87 2.40 2.38
CA HIS A 25 -3.75 1.39 1.76
C HIS A 25 -5.21 1.76 1.99
N TYR A 26 -6.11 1.22 1.17
CA TYR A 26 -7.51 1.05 1.55
C TYR A 26 -7.82 -0.42 1.77
N THR A 27 -8.88 -0.73 2.51
CA THR A 27 -9.26 -2.12 2.77
C THR A 27 -10.15 -2.75 1.69
N SER A 28 -10.93 -1.95 0.94
CA SER A 28 -12.00 -2.39 0.00
C SER A 28 -13.19 -3.12 0.63
N ILE A 29 -13.19 -3.25 1.96
CA ILE A 29 -14.20 -3.97 2.74
C ILE A 29 -14.53 -3.19 4.01
N ASP A 30 -15.68 -3.49 4.63
CA ASP A 30 -16.12 -2.85 5.87
C ASP A 30 -15.18 -3.09 7.05
N PHE A 31 -15.36 -2.34 8.13
CA PHE A 31 -14.52 -2.40 9.33
C PHE A 31 -14.44 -3.82 9.93
N LYS A 32 -15.56 -4.51 10.10
CA LYS A 32 -15.58 -5.84 10.72
C LYS A 32 -14.81 -6.86 9.88
N SER A 33 -15.00 -6.81 8.56
CA SER A 33 -14.30 -7.68 7.62
C SER A 33 -12.81 -7.33 7.55
N SER A 34 -12.47 -6.04 7.63
CA SER A 34 -11.10 -5.53 7.68
C SER A 34 -10.35 -6.06 8.90
N ILE A 35 -10.93 -5.96 10.10
CA ILE A 35 -10.35 -6.53 11.33
C ILE A 35 -10.13 -8.03 11.16
N THR A 36 -11.15 -8.76 10.69
CA THR A 36 -11.05 -10.22 10.51
C THR A 36 -9.91 -10.62 9.57
N ALA A 37 -9.76 -9.89 8.45
CA ALA A 37 -8.72 -10.16 7.46
C ALA A 37 -7.32 -9.80 7.98
N LEU A 38 -7.16 -8.61 8.57
CA LEU A 38 -5.87 -8.06 8.99
C LEU A 38 -5.32 -8.66 10.30
N THR A 39 -6.15 -9.34 11.08
CA THR A 39 -5.72 -10.17 12.21
C THR A 39 -5.73 -11.66 11.89
N GLY A 40 -5.97 -12.02 10.63
CA GLY A 40 -5.95 -13.39 10.14
C GLY A 40 -4.52 -13.90 9.87
N VAL A 41 -4.43 -14.99 9.12
CA VAL A 41 -3.14 -15.68 8.85
C VAL A 41 -2.45 -15.24 7.55
N ALA A 42 -3.13 -14.46 6.71
CA ALA A 42 -2.66 -14.17 5.35
C ALA A 42 -1.97 -12.80 5.22
N VAL A 43 -2.51 -11.77 5.88
CA VAL A 43 -2.08 -10.38 5.75
C VAL A 43 -2.37 -9.59 7.00
N SER A 44 -1.65 -8.49 7.18
CA SER A 44 -1.78 -7.59 8.32
C SER A 44 -1.26 -6.20 7.98
N ALA A 45 -1.62 -5.22 8.81
CA ALA A 45 -1.08 -3.87 8.75
C ALA A 45 -0.66 -3.43 10.16
N HIS A 46 0.17 -2.40 10.25
CA HIS A 46 0.54 -1.85 11.56
C HIS A 46 -0.65 -1.10 12.17
N TYR A 47 -1.37 -0.35 11.34
CA TYR A 47 -2.51 0.44 11.76
C TYR A 47 -3.73 0.20 10.88
N LEU A 48 -4.92 0.22 11.49
CA LEU A 48 -6.20 0.30 10.82
C LEU A 48 -6.94 1.57 11.27
N VAL A 49 -7.41 2.35 10.29
CA VAL A 49 -8.19 3.57 10.52
C VAL A 49 -9.62 3.36 9.97
N PRO A 50 -10.64 3.22 10.84
CA PRO A 50 -12.02 2.96 10.43
C PRO A 50 -12.66 4.18 9.75
N ASP A 51 -13.76 3.97 9.02
CA ASP A 51 -14.70 5.05 8.73
C ASP A 51 -15.69 5.13 9.91
N PRO A 52 -15.78 6.26 10.62
CA PRO A 52 -16.68 6.38 11.77
C PRO A 52 -18.17 6.30 11.40
N SER A 53 -18.51 6.39 10.11
CA SER A 53 -19.86 6.18 9.60
C SER A 53 -20.17 4.74 9.17
N ASP A 54 -19.16 3.85 9.18
CA ASP A 54 -19.34 2.43 8.87
C ASP A 54 -20.26 1.76 9.90
N GLN A 55 -21.33 1.14 9.43
CA GLN A 55 -22.32 0.48 10.28
C GLN A 55 -21.70 -0.65 11.12
N THR A 56 -20.75 -1.40 10.56
CA THR A 56 -20.06 -2.49 11.27
C THR A 56 -19.08 -1.98 12.33
N TYR A 57 -18.56 -0.76 12.18
CA TYR A 57 -17.79 -0.07 13.23
C TYR A 57 -18.68 0.35 14.40
N ILE A 58 -19.86 0.91 14.10
CA ILE A 58 -20.86 1.31 15.09
C ILE A 58 -21.39 0.08 15.84
N GLU A 59 -21.71 -1.00 15.12
CA GLU A 59 -22.21 -2.27 15.69
C GLU A 59 -21.17 -2.98 16.56
N ALA A 60 -19.88 -2.80 16.27
CA ALA A 60 -18.78 -3.25 17.14
C ALA A 60 -18.70 -2.47 18.46
N GLY A 61 -19.53 -1.44 18.65
CA GLY A 61 -19.69 -0.69 19.90
C GLY A 61 -18.82 0.57 19.99
N PHE A 62 -18.12 0.93 18.92
CA PHE A 62 -17.33 2.16 18.88
C PHE A 62 -18.20 3.37 18.53
N LYS A 63 -18.00 4.47 19.27
CA LYS A 63 -18.77 5.73 19.09
C LYS A 63 -17.91 6.92 18.71
N ASP A 64 -16.64 6.89 19.11
CA ASP A 64 -15.65 7.90 18.80
C ASP A 64 -14.66 7.37 17.75
N MET A 65 -13.95 8.26 17.08
CA MET A 65 -12.88 7.88 16.18
C MET A 65 -11.75 7.18 16.95
N ARG A 66 -11.27 6.04 16.45
CA ARG A 66 -10.13 5.30 17.02
C ARG A 66 -9.19 4.87 15.91
N ILE A 67 -7.91 4.80 16.24
CA ILE A 67 -6.89 4.16 15.41
C ILE A 67 -6.52 2.86 16.10
N PHE A 68 -6.54 1.74 15.37
CA PHE A 68 -6.18 0.44 15.90
C PHE A 68 -4.76 0.08 15.49
N ASN A 69 -3.87 -0.15 16.45
CA ASN A 69 -2.60 -0.80 16.18
C ASN A 69 -2.81 -2.31 16.18
N LEU A 70 -2.48 -2.99 15.08
CA LEU A 70 -2.64 -4.43 14.93
C LEU A 70 -1.30 -5.18 14.98
N VAL A 71 -0.21 -4.52 14.60
CA VAL A 71 1.16 -5.05 14.66
C VAL A 71 2.09 -3.97 15.22
N ASP A 72 2.92 -4.33 16.20
CA ASP A 72 3.96 -3.45 16.75
C ASP A 72 4.91 -3.01 15.62
N GLU A 73 5.29 -1.74 15.57
CA GLU A 73 6.15 -1.21 14.50
C GLU A 73 7.59 -1.75 14.51
N ASN A 74 8.02 -2.40 15.60
CA ASN A 74 9.29 -3.13 15.65
C ASN A 74 9.19 -4.51 14.97
N GLU A 75 7.98 -4.96 14.67
CA GLU A 75 7.68 -6.20 13.98
C GLU A 75 7.30 -5.94 12.52
N ARG A 76 7.28 -6.99 11.71
CA ARG A 76 6.97 -6.90 10.28
C ARG A 76 5.51 -7.24 10.00
N ALA A 77 4.67 -6.24 9.76
CA ALA A 77 3.34 -6.49 9.18
C ALA A 77 3.42 -6.93 7.71
N TRP A 78 2.37 -7.60 7.22
CA TRP A 78 2.33 -8.19 5.87
C TRP A 78 1.32 -7.44 4.99
N HIS A 79 1.67 -6.23 4.55
CA HIS A 79 0.79 -5.33 3.81
C HIS A 79 1.27 -5.04 2.37
N ALA A 80 2.57 -4.83 2.17
CA ALA A 80 3.12 -4.44 0.88
C ALA A 80 3.18 -5.58 -0.14
N GLY A 81 3.43 -6.82 0.30
CA GLY A 81 3.69 -7.97 -0.59
C GLY A 81 4.88 -7.73 -1.52
N VAL A 82 4.86 -8.34 -2.72
CA VAL A 82 5.84 -8.03 -3.79
C VAL A 82 5.80 -6.55 -4.15
N SER A 83 6.87 -5.82 -3.83
CA SER A 83 6.92 -4.36 -3.88
C SER A 83 8.34 -3.84 -4.08
N SER A 84 8.47 -2.64 -4.64
CA SER A 84 9.73 -1.93 -4.87
C SER A 84 9.56 -0.41 -4.80
N TRP A 85 10.49 0.28 -4.11
CA TRP A 85 10.54 1.74 -4.04
C TRP A 85 11.96 2.22 -3.74
N ALA A 86 12.40 3.29 -4.41
CA ALA A 86 13.70 3.94 -4.20
C ALA A 86 14.89 2.94 -4.20
N GLY A 87 14.85 1.97 -5.12
CA GLY A 87 15.86 0.92 -5.28
C GLY A 87 15.84 -0.19 -4.23
N ARG A 88 14.85 -0.22 -3.33
CA ARG A 88 14.62 -1.30 -2.36
C ARG A 88 13.44 -2.16 -2.79
N THR A 89 13.51 -3.44 -2.46
CA THR A 89 12.42 -4.41 -2.67
C THR A 89 11.97 -4.98 -1.33
N ASN A 90 10.85 -5.72 -1.32
CA ASN A 90 10.26 -6.30 -0.11
C ASN A 90 9.98 -5.24 0.98
N ILE A 91 9.20 -4.23 0.60
CA ILE A 91 9.02 -2.99 1.37
C ILE A 91 8.52 -3.24 2.80
N ASN A 92 7.74 -4.31 3.02
CA ASN A 92 7.31 -4.78 4.35
C ASN A 92 8.45 -4.76 5.40
N ASP A 93 9.69 -5.11 5.01
CA ASP A 93 10.82 -5.22 5.95
C ASP A 93 11.24 -3.87 6.56
N THR A 94 10.85 -2.76 5.92
CA THR A 94 11.32 -1.41 6.24
C THR A 94 10.19 -0.39 6.21
N SER A 95 8.94 -0.81 6.36
CA SER A 95 7.79 0.07 6.25
C SER A 95 6.78 -0.09 7.37
N ILE A 96 6.13 1.00 7.70
CA ILE A 96 4.86 0.99 8.43
C ILE A 96 3.71 1.04 7.41
N GLY A 97 2.65 0.29 7.68
CA GLY A 97 1.48 0.16 6.81
C GLY A 97 0.24 0.65 7.53
N ILE A 98 -0.47 1.60 6.92
CA ILE A 98 -1.74 2.13 7.40
C ILE A 98 -2.84 1.67 6.44
N GLU A 99 -3.73 0.82 6.92
CA GLU A 99 -4.96 0.43 6.24
C GLU A 99 -6.10 1.36 6.62
N ILE A 100 -6.83 1.86 5.63
CA ILE A 100 -7.90 2.84 5.82
C ILE A 100 -9.20 2.22 5.31
N VAL A 101 -10.20 2.10 6.17
CA VAL A 101 -11.48 1.50 5.78
C VAL A 101 -12.16 2.37 4.73
N ASN A 102 -12.22 1.87 3.50
CA ASN A 102 -12.84 2.54 2.37
C ASN A 102 -13.32 1.48 1.38
N LEU A 103 -14.56 1.60 0.93
CA LEU A 103 -15.24 0.60 0.09
C LEU A 103 -14.91 0.76 -1.40
N ALA A 104 -13.66 1.12 -1.72
CA ALA A 104 -13.19 1.18 -3.09
C ALA A 104 -13.43 -0.17 -3.78
N SER A 105 -13.92 -0.13 -5.01
CA SER A 105 -14.21 -1.32 -5.81
C SER A 105 -13.74 -1.11 -7.25
N GLY A 106 -13.41 -2.20 -7.92
CA GLY A 106 -13.11 -2.24 -9.34
C GLY A 106 -13.61 -3.56 -9.91
N HIS A 107 -14.12 -3.55 -11.14
CA HIS A 107 -14.59 -4.78 -11.77
C HIS A 107 -13.41 -5.71 -12.05
N SER A 108 -13.30 -6.80 -11.28
CA SER A 108 -12.76 -8.04 -11.81
C SER A 108 -13.95 -8.82 -12.38
N ASP A 109 -13.93 -9.18 -13.65
CA ASP A 109 -14.87 -10.17 -14.17
C ASP A 109 -14.80 -11.43 -13.28
N SER A 110 -15.88 -11.69 -12.54
CA SER A 110 -16.30 -13.04 -12.12
C SER A 110 -15.43 -13.86 -11.14
N LEU A 111 -14.82 -13.27 -10.10
CA LEU A 111 -14.21 -14.07 -9.01
C LEU A 111 -14.60 -13.69 -7.56
N GLU A 112 -15.48 -12.71 -7.36
CA GLU A 112 -15.94 -12.28 -6.02
C GLU A 112 -16.66 -13.37 -5.19
N LYS A 113 -17.04 -14.50 -5.79
CA LYS A 113 -17.75 -15.58 -5.08
C LYS A 113 -16.86 -16.60 -4.36
N THR A 114 -15.55 -16.61 -4.59
CA THR A 114 -14.72 -17.76 -4.14
C THR A 114 -13.98 -17.52 -2.82
N TYR A 115 -13.68 -16.27 -2.44
CA TYR A 115 -12.85 -15.98 -1.25
C TYR A 115 -13.66 -15.74 0.03
N THR A 116 -14.82 -15.08 -0.05
CA THR A 116 -15.72 -14.89 1.09
C THR A 116 -16.31 -16.20 1.60
N GLU A 117 -16.61 -17.16 0.71
CA GLU A 117 -17.08 -18.49 1.11
C GLU A 117 -15.99 -19.35 1.79
N ALA A 118 -14.72 -19.16 1.46
CA ALA A 118 -13.61 -19.89 2.07
C ALA A 118 -13.30 -19.37 3.49
N ALA A 119 -13.23 -18.04 3.67
CA ALA A 119 -12.99 -17.43 4.99
C ALA A 119 -14.14 -17.69 5.98
N LEU A 120 -15.39 -17.75 5.51
CA LEU A 120 -16.56 -18.07 6.34
C LEU A 120 -16.68 -19.56 6.69
N LYS A 121 -16.05 -20.46 5.93
CA LYS A 121 -16.00 -21.90 6.24
C LYS A 121 -15.00 -22.19 7.35
N ASP A 122 -13.82 -21.58 7.34
CA ASP A 122 -12.81 -21.79 8.38
C ASP A 122 -13.19 -21.15 9.73
N ALA A 123 -13.92 -20.02 9.70
CA ALA A 123 -14.47 -19.41 10.91
C ALA A 123 -15.52 -20.31 11.62
N ARG A 124 -16.17 -21.25 10.90
CA ARG A 124 -17.07 -22.24 11.51
C ARG A 124 -16.36 -23.44 12.12
N ILE A 125 -15.10 -23.70 11.73
CA ILE A 125 -14.30 -24.81 12.27
C ILE A 125 -13.64 -24.41 13.61
N LEU A 126 -13.44 -23.11 13.86
CA LEU A 126 -12.78 -22.60 15.06
C LEU A 126 -13.71 -22.28 16.24
N ASN A 127 -15.00 -22.61 16.15
CA ASN A 127 -15.96 -22.43 17.26
C ASN A 127 -16.56 -23.78 17.70
N PRO A 128 -15.83 -24.60 18.49
CA PRO A 128 -16.28 -25.91 18.91
C PRO A 128 -17.06 -25.79 20.23
N GLU A 129 -18.23 -25.17 20.20
CA GLU A 129 -19.19 -25.33 21.29
C GLU A 129 -20.50 -25.90 20.76
N ASN A 130 -20.73 -27.16 21.13
CA ASN A 130 -21.89 -28.03 20.87
C ASN A 130 -21.91 -28.76 19.52
N LYS A 131 -21.47 -30.02 19.52
CA LYS A 131 -22.41 -31.17 19.50
C LYS A 131 -21.71 -32.52 19.67
N ASP A 132 -22.40 -33.37 20.41
CA ASP A 132 -22.07 -34.73 20.82
C ASP A 132 -21.75 -35.72 19.68
N GLU A 133 -20.97 -36.73 20.07
CA GLU A 133 -20.94 -38.14 19.63
C GLU A 133 -21.17 -38.50 18.16
N ALA A 134 -20.12 -39.03 17.50
CA ALA A 134 -20.03 -40.44 17.07
C ALA A 134 -19.05 -40.63 15.89
N GLU A 135 -18.10 -41.55 16.09
CA GLU A 135 -17.48 -42.48 15.12
C GLU A 135 -17.20 -42.04 13.66
N LEU A 136 -15.95 -42.11 13.21
CA LEU A 136 -15.41 -43.34 12.58
C LEU A 136 -13.91 -43.22 12.22
N GLN A 137 -13.23 -44.35 12.39
CA GLN A 137 -11.84 -44.66 12.08
C GLN A 137 -11.52 -44.76 10.57
N ALA A 138 -10.20 -44.82 10.33
CA ALA A 138 -9.47 -45.39 9.18
C ALA A 138 -9.17 -44.40 8.02
N GLY A 139 -7.95 -44.34 7.48
CA GLY A 139 -6.81 -45.22 7.64
C GLY A 139 -5.55 -44.60 7.04
N ILE A 140 -4.43 -45.02 7.62
CA ILE A 140 -3.07 -44.75 7.17
C ILE A 140 -2.83 -45.60 5.92
N GLY A 141 -2.51 -44.96 4.79
CA GLY A 141 -2.22 -45.63 3.52
C GLY A 141 -1.03 -44.96 2.83
N LEU A 142 0.07 -45.70 2.72
CA LEU A 142 1.29 -45.36 2.00
C LEU A 142 1.01 -44.96 0.54
N TRP A 143 1.77 -43.98 0.03
CA TRP A 143 2.06 -43.86 -1.39
C TRP A 143 3.57 -43.64 -1.62
N THR A 144 4.09 -44.45 -2.53
CA THR A 144 5.46 -44.53 -3.00
C THR A 144 5.76 -43.51 -4.11
N GLU A 145 7.07 -43.26 -4.26
CA GLU A 145 7.86 -42.47 -5.22
C GLU A 145 7.22 -41.95 -6.53
N GLY A 146 7.55 -40.67 -6.83
CA GLY A 146 7.99 -40.24 -8.16
C GLY A 146 7.03 -39.37 -8.98
N CYS A 147 7.12 -38.04 -8.82
CA CYS A 147 7.06 -37.09 -9.95
C CYS A 147 7.53 -35.71 -9.48
N GLU A 148 8.61 -35.20 -10.05
CA GLU A 148 9.03 -33.81 -9.91
C GLU A 148 7.93 -32.88 -10.45
N VAL A 149 7.33 -32.10 -9.56
CA VAL A 149 6.62 -30.88 -9.93
C VAL A 149 7.23 -29.77 -9.11
N SER A 150 7.91 -28.86 -9.80
CA SER A 150 8.45 -27.63 -9.24
C SER A 150 7.36 -26.93 -8.42
N GLY A 151 7.52 -26.95 -7.10
CA GLY A 151 6.66 -26.21 -6.19
C GLY A 151 6.86 -24.72 -6.40
N LYS A 152 6.05 -24.11 -7.26
CA LYS A 152 5.74 -22.68 -7.13
C LYS A 152 4.98 -22.56 -5.83
N ALA A 153 5.65 -22.07 -4.80
CA ALA A 153 5.00 -21.55 -3.60
C ALA A 153 3.95 -20.52 -4.06
N LEU A 154 2.68 -20.88 -3.93
CA LEU A 154 1.57 -19.94 -4.05
C LEU A 154 1.67 -19.00 -2.86
N GLN A 155 2.30 -17.84 -3.07
CA GLN A 155 2.22 -16.70 -2.16
C GLN A 155 0.78 -16.19 -2.16
N LEU A 156 0.04 -16.54 -1.11
CA LEU A 156 -1.29 -16.00 -0.82
C LEU A 156 -1.09 -14.60 -0.23
N GLU A 157 -1.17 -13.56 -1.07
CA GLU A 157 -0.95 -12.16 -0.67
C GLU A 157 -2.17 -11.28 -1.00
N THR A 158 -2.69 -10.61 0.04
CA THR A 158 -3.58 -9.42 0.08
C THR A 158 -5.12 -9.57 0.06
N VAL A 159 -5.76 -8.74 0.91
CA VAL A 159 -7.22 -8.47 0.99
C VAL A 159 -7.73 -7.71 -0.26
N ASN A 160 -6.86 -6.93 -0.90
CA ASN A 160 -7.18 -6.23 -2.14
C ASN A 160 -6.91 -7.10 -3.38
N LEU A 161 -7.89 -7.89 -3.80
CA LEU A 161 -7.85 -8.70 -5.04
C LEU A 161 -8.26 -7.91 -6.30
N VAL A 162 -8.34 -6.59 -6.24
CA VAL A 162 -8.75 -5.78 -7.39
C VAL A 162 -7.58 -5.64 -8.39
N THR A 163 -7.52 -6.53 -9.38
CA THR A 163 -6.64 -6.41 -10.55
C THR A 163 -7.33 -5.57 -11.64
N ASP A 164 -6.60 -4.60 -12.21
CA ASP A 164 -7.15 -3.56 -13.09
C ASP A 164 -7.26 -4.00 -14.56
N ASN A 165 -8.49 -4.04 -15.07
CA ASN A 165 -8.83 -4.23 -16.49
C ASN A 165 -9.51 -2.97 -17.08
N ASN A 166 -8.98 -1.75 -16.89
CA ASN A 166 -9.37 -0.52 -17.62
C ASN A 166 -10.90 -0.16 -17.69
N GLU A 167 -11.75 -0.74 -16.86
CA GLU A 167 -13.17 -0.39 -16.72
C GLU A 167 -13.55 -0.17 -15.24
N GLY A 168 -13.98 1.06 -14.93
CA GLY A 168 -14.85 1.43 -13.80
C GLY A 168 -14.37 1.18 -12.37
N PHE A 169 -13.18 1.64 -11.98
CA PHE A 169 -12.87 1.77 -10.55
C PHE A 169 -13.74 2.87 -9.91
N ILE A 170 -14.30 2.56 -8.75
CA ILE A 170 -15.02 3.51 -7.90
C ILE A 170 -14.16 3.73 -6.65
N PHE A 171 -13.68 4.96 -6.48
CA PHE A 171 -12.99 5.40 -5.27
C PHE A 171 -13.95 6.28 -4.46
N PRO A 172 -14.67 5.75 -3.46
CA PRO A 172 -15.54 6.57 -2.63
C PRO A 172 -14.69 7.57 -1.83
N PRO A 173 -15.24 8.77 -1.55
CA PRO A 173 -14.53 9.76 -0.75
C PRO A 173 -14.24 9.21 0.64
N TYR A 174 -13.09 9.56 1.19
CA TYR A 174 -12.75 9.26 2.58
C TYR A 174 -13.51 10.20 3.51
N ASN A 175 -13.89 9.69 4.69
CA ASN A 175 -14.53 10.51 5.70
C ASN A 175 -13.53 11.57 6.23
N PRO A 176 -13.91 12.86 6.34
CA PRO A 176 -12.98 13.88 6.84
C PRO A 176 -12.40 13.57 8.23
N ILE A 177 -13.20 13.00 9.14
CA ILE A 177 -12.74 12.59 10.48
C ILE A 177 -11.68 11.48 10.38
N GLN A 178 -11.86 10.57 9.42
CA GLN A 178 -10.90 9.52 9.13
C GLN A 178 -9.59 10.10 8.60
N ILE A 179 -9.64 11.10 7.72
CA ILE A 179 -8.45 11.79 7.19
C ILE A 179 -7.73 12.60 8.28
N ASP A 180 -8.45 13.25 9.19
CA ASP A 180 -7.86 13.92 10.35
C ASP A 180 -7.08 12.92 11.22
N ALA A 181 -7.65 11.75 11.50
CA ALA A 181 -6.95 10.69 12.23
C ALA A 181 -5.71 10.16 11.49
N VAL A 182 -5.79 9.99 10.16
CA VAL A 182 -4.63 9.61 9.33
C VAL A 182 -3.52 10.66 9.43
N LYS A 183 -3.86 11.96 9.38
CA LYS A 183 -2.86 13.05 9.50
C LYS A 183 -2.18 13.03 10.86
N GLU A 184 -2.93 12.91 11.96
CA GLU A 184 -2.36 12.83 13.31
C GLU A 184 -1.44 11.61 13.48
N LEU A 185 -1.89 10.45 13.00
CA LEU A 185 -1.10 9.21 13.02
C LEU A 185 0.19 9.34 12.21
N ALA A 186 0.10 9.82 10.98
CA ALA A 186 1.25 9.95 10.09
C ALA A 186 2.27 10.94 10.67
N LEU A 187 1.84 12.10 11.18
CA LEU A 187 2.74 13.04 11.86
C LEU A 187 3.42 12.41 13.08
N ASN A 188 2.69 11.63 13.88
CA ASN A 188 3.26 10.91 15.02
C ASN A 188 4.33 9.91 14.59
N ILE A 189 4.09 9.15 13.51
CA ILE A 189 5.06 8.19 12.95
C ILE A 189 6.30 8.93 12.42
N LEU A 190 6.12 9.98 11.61
CA LEU A 190 7.22 10.75 11.01
C LEU A 190 8.12 11.41 12.06
N GLN A 191 7.56 11.83 13.20
CA GLN A 191 8.36 12.35 14.32
C GLN A 191 9.27 11.29 14.97
N ARG A 192 8.87 10.01 14.94
CA ARG A 192 9.60 8.90 15.56
C ARG A 192 10.59 8.23 14.59
N TYR A 193 10.37 8.35 13.29
CA TYR A 193 11.24 7.83 12.24
C TYR A 193 11.72 8.95 11.32
N PRO A 194 12.75 9.72 11.75
CA PRO A 194 13.23 10.89 11.01
C PRO A 194 13.88 10.55 9.66
N ASP A 195 14.15 9.27 9.39
CA ASP A 195 14.69 8.79 8.11
C ASP A 195 13.61 8.60 7.03
N ILE A 196 12.31 8.71 7.37
CA ILE A 196 11.21 8.71 6.40
C ILE A 196 11.15 10.10 5.78
N MET A 197 11.61 10.23 4.54
CA MET A 197 11.53 11.49 3.80
C MET A 197 10.12 11.72 3.24
N PRO A 198 9.77 12.95 2.84
CA PRO A 198 8.50 13.22 2.15
C PRO A 198 8.23 12.27 0.96
N THR A 199 9.26 11.89 0.21
CA THR A 199 9.17 10.95 -0.93
C THR A 199 9.04 9.48 -0.53
N ASP A 200 9.12 9.17 0.76
CA ASP A 200 8.99 7.83 1.33
C ASP A 200 7.60 7.57 1.94
N VAL A 201 6.69 8.55 1.87
CA VAL A 201 5.26 8.39 2.16
C VAL A 201 4.53 8.16 0.85
N VAL A 202 4.05 6.94 0.64
CA VAL A 202 3.57 6.48 -0.67
C VAL A 202 2.32 5.63 -0.57
N GLY A 203 1.59 5.51 -1.67
CA GLY A 203 0.49 4.56 -1.79
C GLY A 203 0.99 3.16 -2.11
N HIS A 204 0.15 2.15 -1.87
CA HIS A 204 0.45 0.79 -2.33
C HIS A 204 0.61 0.72 -3.86
N SER A 205 -0.15 1.53 -4.59
CA SER A 205 -0.06 1.67 -6.04
C SER A 205 1.33 2.09 -6.54
N ASP A 206 2.06 2.88 -5.74
CA ASP A 206 3.38 3.38 -6.13
C ASP A 206 4.45 2.29 -6.08
N ILE A 207 4.33 1.40 -5.10
CA ILE A 207 5.33 0.36 -4.83
C ILE A 207 5.00 -0.98 -5.50
N ALA A 208 3.75 -1.17 -5.93
CA ALA A 208 3.22 -2.41 -6.51
C ALA A 208 2.45 -2.14 -7.81
N ILE A 209 3.12 -1.48 -8.75
CA ILE A 209 2.57 -0.98 -10.01
C ILE A 209 1.80 -2.08 -10.77
N GLY A 210 0.58 -1.76 -11.19
CA GLY A 210 -0.31 -2.66 -11.94
C GLY A 210 -0.96 -3.78 -11.14
N ARG A 211 -0.45 -4.07 -9.93
CA ARG A 211 -1.08 -5.02 -8.99
C ARG A 211 -2.03 -4.32 -8.02
N LYS A 212 -1.78 -3.04 -7.73
CA LYS A 212 -2.47 -2.26 -6.70
C LYS A 212 -2.89 -0.90 -7.20
N SER A 213 -4.00 -0.40 -6.68
CA SER A 213 -4.59 0.92 -7.00
C SER A 213 -4.89 1.74 -5.76
N ASP A 214 -4.58 1.23 -4.58
CA ASP A 214 -4.79 1.87 -3.29
C ASP A 214 -3.64 2.83 -2.91
N PRO A 215 -3.94 3.93 -2.20
CA PRO A 215 -5.22 4.31 -1.60
C PRO A 215 -6.20 5.00 -2.59
N GLY A 216 -5.84 5.07 -3.87
CA GLY A 216 -6.74 5.52 -4.94
C GLY A 216 -6.86 7.04 -5.09
N ALA A 217 -7.58 7.46 -6.13
CA ALA A 217 -7.69 8.86 -6.52
C ALA A 217 -8.49 9.73 -5.53
N ALA A 218 -9.27 9.12 -4.64
CA ALA A 218 -10.03 9.85 -3.62
C ALA A 218 -9.20 10.20 -2.37
N PHE A 219 -8.00 9.63 -2.21
CA PHE A 219 -7.16 9.86 -1.05
C PHE A 219 -6.49 11.24 -1.12
N PRO A 220 -6.62 12.13 -0.12
CA PRO A 220 -6.29 13.54 -0.29
C PRO A 220 -4.79 13.83 -0.10
N TRP A 221 -3.92 13.37 -1.01
CA TRP A 221 -2.47 13.53 -0.92
C TRP A 221 -2.02 14.98 -0.76
N LYS A 222 -2.62 15.92 -1.51
CA LYS A 222 -2.31 17.36 -1.37
C LYS A 222 -2.66 17.91 0.01
N GLU A 223 -3.74 17.42 0.62
CA GLU A 223 -4.13 17.82 1.98
C GLU A 223 -3.13 17.31 3.02
N LEU A 224 -2.68 16.05 2.88
CA LEU A 224 -1.62 15.49 3.73
C LEU A 224 -0.31 16.28 3.58
N TYR A 225 0.09 16.62 2.36
CA TYR A 225 1.28 17.45 2.11
C TYR A 225 1.18 18.82 2.78
N MET A 226 0.01 19.48 2.70
CA MET A 226 -0.23 20.75 3.39
C MET A 226 -0.12 20.62 4.91
N ALA A 227 -0.38 19.44 5.47
CA ALA A 227 -0.16 19.12 6.88
C ALA A 227 1.29 18.69 7.20
N GLY A 228 2.20 18.69 6.22
CA GLY A 228 3.60 18.29 6.38
C GLY A 228 3.87 16.79 6.20
N ILE A 229 2.96 16.05 5.57
CA ILE A 229 3.04 14.60 5.38
C ILE A 229 3.20 14.30 3.88
N GLY A 230 4.29 13.66 3.51
CA GLY A 230 4.54 13.24 2.13
C GLY A 230 4.99 14.36 1.20
N ALA A 231 5.18 14.02 -0.07
CA ALA A 231 5.72 14.91 -1.09
C ALA A 231 4.62 15.51 -1.98
N TRP A 232 4.87 16.72 -2.49
CA TRP A 232 4.04 17.36 -3.51
C TRP A 232 4.88 18.36 -4.31
N TYR A 233 4.48 18.62 -5.55
CA TYR A 233 5.17 19.57 -6.42
C TYR A 233 4.82 21.02 -6.07
N ASP A 234 5.66 21.96 -6.50
CA ASP A 234 5.33 23.38 -6.47
C ASP A 234 4.63 23.78 -7.77
N ASP A 235 3.53 24.53 -7.66
CA ASP A 235 2.72 24.90 -8.82
C ASP A 235 3.52 25.73 -9.85
N GLU A 236 4.40 26.62 -9.38
CA GLU A 236 5.28 27.43 -10.26
C GLU A 236 6.25 26.57 -11.09
N LEU A 237 6.82 25.53 -10.48
CA LEU A 237 7.77 24.64 -11.17
C LEU A 237 7.04 23.71 -12.14
N LYS A 238 5.87 23.21 -11.75
CA LYS A 238 4.98 22.46 -12.65
C LYS A 238 4.57 23.33 -13.85
N ASP A 239 4.14 24.57 -13.63
CA ASP A 239 3.75 25.49 -14.70
C ASP A 239 4.92 25.79 -15.65
N HIS A 240 6.14 25.93 -15.13
CA HIS A 240 7.35 26.09 -15.92
C HIS A 240 7.57 24.92 -16.89
N TYR A 241 7.55 23.69 -16.38
CA TYR A 241 7.71 22.49 -17.21
C TYR A 241 6.55 22.30 -18.19
N GLN A 242 5.33 22.63 -17.79
CA GLN A 242 4.16 22.55 -18.67
C GLN A 242 4.33 23.48 -19.89
N GLN A 243 4.80 24.72 -19.68
CA GLN A 243 5.12 25.64 -20.78
C GLN A 243 6.25 25.13 -21.67
N GLN A 244 7.25 24.47 -21.10
CA GLN A 244 8.35 23.85 -21.84
C GLN A 244 7.86 22.68 -22.69
N PHE A 245 7.08 21.76 -22.11
CA PHE A 245 6.65 20.52 -22.75
C PHE A 245 5.53 20.72 -23.78
N CYS A 246 4.79 21.82 -23.72
CA CYS A 246 3.94 22.28 -24.83
C CYS A 246 4.75 22.56 -26.11
N LYS A 247 6.05 22.90 -26.00
CA LYS A 247 6.92 23.19 -27.15
C LYS A 247 7.76 21.98 -27.56
N SER A 248 8.25 21.23 -26.58
CA SER A 248 9.09 20.06 -26.80
C SER A 248 8.79 19.02 -25.72
N PHE A 249 8.01 18.01 -26.08
CA PHE A 249 7.62 16.95 -25.17
C PHE A 249 8.81 16.00 -24.88
N PRO A 250 9.02 15.57 -23.62
CA PRO A 250 10.13 14.67 -23.30
C PRO A 250 9.89 13.28 -23.90
N SER A 251 10.98 12.59 -24.23
CA SER A 251 10.92 11.20 -24.69
C SER A 251 10.55 10.25 -23.56
N LYS A 252 9.99 9.08 -23.91
CA LYS A 252 9.69 8.00 -22.94
C LYS A 252 10.91 7.64 -22.07
N ALA A 253 12.11 7.63 -22.65
CA ALA A 253 13.34 7.32 -21.92
C ALA A 253 13.66 8.36 -20.84
N GLU A 254 13.49 9.65 -21.15
CA GLU A 254 13.73 10.74 -20.19
C GLU A 254 12.70 10.72 -19.05
N VAL A 255 11.42 10.48 -19.37
CA VAL A 255 10.36 10.35 -18.36
C VAL A 255 10.61 9.16 -17.44
N LEU A 256 11.00 8.00 -17.99
CA LEU A 256 11.36 6.83 -17.19
C LEU A 256 12.57 7.08 -16.30
N ALA A 257 13.56 7.84 -16.77
CA ALA A 257 14.71 8.22 -15.94
C ALA A 257 14.27 9.08 -14.75
N LYS A 258 13.35 10.04 -14.95
CA LYS A 258 12.80 10.87 -13.87
C LYS A 258 11.93 10.07 -12.90
N LEU A 259 11.06 9.18 -13.38
CA LEU A 259 10.26 8.29 -12.51
C LEU A 259 11.15 7.36 -11.68
N LYS A 260 12.21 6.79 -12.28
CA LYS A 260 13.20 5.99 -11.56
C LYS A 260 13.96 6.82 -10.52
N CYS A 261 14.32 8.05 -10.85
CA CYS A 261 14.98 8.98 -9.92
C CYS A 261 14.06 9.29 -8.72
N TYR A 262 12.77 9.46 -8.96
CA TYR A 262 11.79 9.73 -7.91
C TYR A 262 11.61 8.53 -6.95
N GLY A 263 11.55 7.32 -7.50
CA GLY A 263 11.51 6.10 -6.68
C GLY A 263 10.84 4.90 -7.33
N TYR A 264 10.12 5.07 -8.45
CA TYR A 264 9.35 4.00 -9.08
C TYR A 264 10.23 2.91 -9.68
N ASP A 265 9.77 1.66 -9.59
CA ASP A 265 10.30 0.58 -10.42
C ASP A 265 9.81 0.69 -11.85
N ILE A 266 10.73 1.00 -12.76
CA ILE A 266 10.44 1.15 -14.19
C ILE A 266 10.49 -0.17 -14.97
N SER A 267 10.79 -1.30 -14.32
CA SER A 267 10.93 -2.61 -14.98
C SER A 267 9.67 -3.04 -15.75
N VAL A 268 8.48 -2.67 -15.23
CA VAL A 268 7.18 -2.92 -15.85
C VAL A 268 6.97 -2.16 -17.18
N ALA A 269 7.67 -1.03 -17.36
CA ALA A 269 7.51 -0.16 -18.53
C ALA A 269 8.11 -0.72 -19.84
N CYS A 270 8.65 -1.95 -19.81
CA CYS A 270 9.11 -2.67 -21.00
C CYS A 270 7.97 -3.05 -21.96
N THR A 271 6.71 -2.99 -21.50
CA THR A 271 5.51 -3.16 -22.31
C THR A 271 4.67 -1.89 -22.30
N GLU A 272 3.82 -1.69 -23.32
CA GLU A 272 2.89 -0.54 -23.34
C GLU A 272 1.86 -0.59 -22.20
N VAL A 273 1.37 -1.79 -21.87
CA VAL A 273 0.45 -1.98 -20.72
C VAL A 273 1.13 -1.64 -19.41
N GLY A 274 2.36 -2.14 -19.19
CA GLY A 274 3.08 -1.84 -17.96
C GLY A 274 3.53 -0.38 -17.87
N TYR A 275 3.82 0.27 -18.99
CA TYR A 275 4.06 1.72 -19.00
C TYR A 275 2.79 2.50 -18.63
N LYS A 276 1.63 2.13 -19.20
CA LYS A 276 0.33 2.72 -18.84
C LYS A 276 0.04 2.58 -17.34
N ASN A 277 0.29 1.39 -16.77
CA ASN A 277 0.09 1.13 -15.35
C ASN A 277 1.02 1.97 -14.46
N LEU A 278 2.28 2.16 -14.88
CA LEU A 278 3.23 3.03 -14.17
C LEU A 278 2.76 4.49 -14.16
N ILE A 279 2.32 5.01 -15.30
CA ILE A 279 1.80 6.38 -15.40
C ILE A 279 0.51 6.52 -14.57
N ARG A 280 -0.38 5.53 -14.62
CA ARG A 280 -1.61 5.52 -13.83
C ARG A 280 -1.32 5.55 -12.33
N ALA A 281 -0.40 4.72 -11.85
CA ALA A 281 0.00 4.71 -10.43
C ALA A 281 0.48 6.10 -9.98
N PHE A 282 1.32 6.75 -10.79
CA PHE A 282 1.76 8.12 -10.53
C PHE A 282 0.60 9.13 -10.51
N GLN A 283 -0.33 9.05 -11.47
CA GLN A 283 -1.49 9.93 -11.54
C GLN A 283 -2.45 9.74 -10.36
N LEU A 284 -2.68 8.52 -9.89
CA LEU A 284 -3.48 8.24 -8.69
C LEU A 284 -2.93 8.94 -7.43
N HIS A 285 -1.63 9.23 -7.40
CA HIS A 285 -1.00 9.96 -6.32
C HIS A 285 -1.01 11.47 -6.58
N PHE A 286 -0.45 11.92 -7.71
CA PHE A 286 -0.13 13.34 -7.92
C PHE A 286 -1.05 14.09 -8.89
N ARG A 287 -1.94 13.39 -9.61
CA ARG A 287 -2.85 13.99 -10.59
C ARG A 287 -4.20 13.28 -10.64
N GLN A 288 -4.91 13.35 -9.52
CA GLN A 288 -6.07 12.53 -9.23
C GLN A 288 -7.31 12.86 -10.08
N GLU A 289 -7.32 14.02 -10.73
CA GLU A 289 -8.38 14.43 -11.65
C GLU A 289 -8.39 13.60 -12.96
N ASN A 290 -7.24 13.06 -13.38
CA ASN A 290 -7.15 12.15 -14.52
C ASN A 290 -6.01 11.13 -14.34
N TYR A 291 -6.41 9.88 -14.16
CA TYR A 291 -5.55 8.70 -13.95
C TYR A 291 -5.76 7.61 -15.03
N ASP A 292 -6.02 8.03 -16.27
CA ASP A 292 -6.19 7.12 -17.41
C ASP A 292 -4.92 6.35 -17.81
N GLY A 293 -3.77 6.65 -17.20
CA GLY A 293 -2.47 6.05 -17.48
C GLY A 293 -1.81 6.54 -18.76
N ILE A 294 -2.37 7.58 -19.39
CA ILE A 294 -1.79 8.20 -20.59
C ILE A 294 -0.88 9.33 -20.14
N LEU A 295 0.37 9.30 -20.61
CA LEU A 295 1.31 10.40 -20.34
C LEU A 295 0.89 11.63 -21.15
N ASP A 296 0.53 12.70 -20.43
CA ASP A 296 0.27 14.02 -21.00
C ASP A 296 1.24 15.08 -20.45
N VAL A 297 1.08 16.32 -20.94
CA VAL A 297 1.95 17.45 -20.60
C VAL A 297 1.96 17.73 -19.11
N GLU A 298 0.79 17.69 -18.48
CA GLU A 298 0.67 17.96 -17.05
C GLU A 298 1.31 16.86 -16.21
N THR A 299 1.06 15.60 -16.54
CA THR A 299 1.68 14.46 -15.85
C THR A 299 3.21 14.52 -15.98
N ALA A 300 3.74 14.78 -17.18
CA ALA A 300 5.17 14.96 -17.38
C ALA A 300 5.74 16.14 -16.57
N ALA A 301 5.05 17.27 -16.53
CA ALA A 301 5.46 18.45 -15.79
C ALA A 301 5.52 18.21 -14.27
N ILE A 302 4.53 17.50 -13.72
CA ILE A 302 4.49 17.09 -12.31
C ILE A 302 5.68 16.18 -11.98
N ILE A 303 5.96 15.18 -12.82
CA ILE A 303 7.11 14.26 -12.63
C ILE A 303 8.41 15.06 -12.51
N TYR A 304 8.64 16.00 -13.44
CA TYR A 304 9.87 16.79 -13.45
C TYR A 304 9.94 17.75 -12.26
N ALA A 305 8.84 18.42 -11.93
CA ALA A 305 8.78 19.33 -10.79
C ALA A 305 9.06 18.62 -9.45
N LEU A 306 8.53 17.41 -9.27
CA LEU A 306 8.82 16.58 -8.10
C LEU A 306 10.31 16.21 -8.03
N VAL A 307 10.89 15.73 -9.13
CA VAL A 307 12.31 15.34 -9.14
C VAL A 307 13.22 16.54 -8.86
N ASP A 308 12.96 17.69 -9.50
CA ASP A 308 13.76 18.88 -9.28
C ASP A 308 13.60 19.43 -7.86
N LYS A 309 12.42 19.33 -7.25
CA LYS A 309 12.22 19.76 -5.85
C LYS A 309 12.94 18.88 -4.84
N TYR A 310 12.87 17.56 -5.01
CA TYR A 310 13.33 16.62 -3.97
C TYR A 310 14.69 15.98 -4.23
N PHE A 311 15.23 16.09 -5.46
CA PHE A 311 16.45 15.41 -5.88
C PHE A 311 17.42 16.29 -6.69
N SER A 312 17.29 17.62 -6.64
CA SER A 312 18.16 18.55 -7.38
C SER A 312 19.65 18.49 -7.00
N SER A 313 20.03 17.75 -5.96
CA SER A 313 21.43 17.43 -5.64
C SER A 313 22.03 16.29 -6.48
N ASN A 314 21.22 15.58 -7.27
CA ASN A 314 21.60 14.41 -8.08
C ASN A 314 21.44 14.65 -9.61
N ALA A 315 21.26 15.90 -10.05
CA ALA A 315 21.16 16.30 -11.46
C ALA A 315 22.49 16.82 -12.01
#